data_AF-A0A9Q0H454-F1
#
_entry.id   AF-A0A9Q0H454-F1
#
_cell.length_a   1.000
_cell.length_b   1.000
_cell.length_c   1.000
_cell.angle_alpha   90.00
_cell.angle_beta   90.00
_cell.angle_gamma   90.00
#
_symmetry.space_group_name_H-M   'P 1'
#
loop_
_entity.id
_entity.type
_entity.pdbx_description
1 polymer ?
#
loop_
_entity_poly.entity_id
_entity_poly.type
_entity_poly.pdbx_seq_one_letter_code
_entity_poly.pdbx_strand_id
1 'polypeptide(L)'
;MMVVYACYVYLSLELLFAVGAITARVLLGLELEPQSNKPYLATSLQDFWGRRWNLVVSSILRPTIYNPVKQISMLVLDRKWAAVPAVVATFIVSGLMHELVFYYYTCCSPTWEVTWFFILHGICTALEVAAKMALDWRLHPAVSCPLTVGFVAVTTVWLFVPPIVRSGTDVRGFNEVLALIEFLREKFRSISTLLMNTSKQ
;
A
#
# COMPACT_ATOMS: atom_id res chain seq x y z
N MET A 1 -19.07 -4.64 -9.25
CA MET A 1 -18.88 -3.23 -8.86
C MET A 1 -17.72 -3.05 -7.88
N MET A 2 -17.70 -3.70 -6.71
CA MET A 2 -16.62 -3.51 -5.72
C MET A 2 -15.22 -3.97 -6.16
N VAL A 3 -15.11 -5.04 -6.95
CA VAL A 3 -13.79 -5.49 -7.48
C VAL A 3 -13.19 -4.46 -8.45
N VAL A 4 -14.02 -3.90 -9.34
CA VAL A 4 -13.62 -2.82 -10.24
C VAL A 4 -13.17 -1.60 -9.44
N TYR A 5 -13.88 -1.30 -8.34
CA TYR A 5 -13.50 -0.21 -7.43
C TYR A 5 -12.16 -0.49 -6.72
N ALA A 6 -11.91 -1.72 -6.26
CA ALA A 6 -10.61 -2.07 -5.69
C ALA A 6 -9.47 -1.95 -6.72
N CYS A 7 -9.71 -2.32 -7.98
CA CYS A 7 -8.78 -2.07 -9.08
C CYS A 7 -8.57 -0.57 -9.30
N TYR A 8 -9.62 0.24 -9.26
CA TYR A 8 -9.52 1.71 -9.36
C TYR A 8 -8.67 2.30 -8.24
N VAL A 9 -8.88 1.88 -6.99
CA VAL A 9 -8.07 2.33 -5.83
C VAL A 9 -6.61 1.92 -6.00
N TYR A 10 -6.36 0.67 -6.39
CA TYR A 10 -5.01 0.17 -6.65
C TYR A 10 -4.29 0.99 -7.74
N LEU A 11 -4.96 1.20 -8.88
CA LEU A 11 -4.39 1.97 -10.00
C LEU A 11 -4.17 3.44 -9.63
N SER A 12 -5.08 4.03 -8.86
CA SER A 12 -4.95 5.40 -8.36
C SER A 12 -3.74 5.56 -7.43
N LEU A 13 -3.49 4.58 -6.54
CA LEU A 13 -2.31 4.58 -5.67
C LEU A 13 -1.01 4.42 -6.48
N GLU A 14 -0.96 3.48 -7.42
CA GLU A 14 0.19 3.29 -8.32
C GLU A 14 0.49 4.55 -9.13
N LEU A 15 -0.56 5.22 -9.64
CA LEU A 15 -0.42 6.49 -10.36
C LEU A 15 0.13 7.59 -9.46
N LEU A 16 -0.40 7.73 -8.24
CA LEU A 16 0.09 8.71 -7.26
C LEU A 16 1.58 8.52 -6.96
N PHE A 17 2.01 7.27 -6.73
CA PHE A 17 3.41 6.94 -6.51
C PHE A 17 4.29 7.24 -7.72
N ALA A 18 3.82 6.91 -8.93
CA ALA A 18 4.56 7.18 -10.15
C ALA A 18 4.75 8.70 -10.38
N VAL A 19 3.69 9.49 -10.19
CA VAL A 19 3.76 10.96 -10.30
C VAL A 19 4.72 11.54 -9.26
N GLY A 20 4.67 11.06 -8.01
CA GLY A 20 5.60 11.47 -6.96
C GLY A 20 7.06 11.17 -7.31
N ALA A 21 7.35 9.96 -7.81
CA ALA A 21 8.69 9.57 -8.23
C ALA A 21 9.21 10.39 -9.42
N ILE A 22 8.38 10.62 -10.44
CA ILE A 22 8.74 11.47 -11.58
C ILE A 22 9.01 12.90 -11.12
N THR A 23 8.18 13.44 -10.23
CA THR A 23 8.34 14.80 -9.71
C THR A 23 9.65 14.94 -8.92
N ALA A 24 9.96 14.00 -8.04
CA ALA A 24 11.23 13.98 -7.30
C ALA A 24 12.43 13.89 -8.26
N ARG A 25 12.32 13.09 -9.32
CA ARG A 25 13.38 12.99 -10.34
C ARG A 25 13.58 14.28 -11.11
N VAL A 26 12.51 14.91 -11.58
CA VAL A 26 12.57 16.12 -12.40
C VAL A 26 13.00 17.34 -11.59
N LEU A 27 12.47 17.52 -10.38
CA LEU A 27 12.71 18.72 -9.58
C LEU A 27 13.97 18.63 -8.71
N LEU A 28 14.29 17.43 -8.19
CA LEU A 28 15.37 17.23 -7.23
C LEU A 28 16.52 16.37 -7.79
N GLY A 29 16.37 15.79 -8.98
CA GLY A 29 17.36 14.84 -9.53
C GLY A 29 17.43 13.52 -8.77
N LEU A 30 16.45 13.23 -7.89
CA LEU A 30 16.46 12.05 -7.03
C LEU A 30 15.69 10.90 -7.67
N GLU A 31 16.33 9.74 -7.81
CA GLU A 31 15.66 8.50 -8.22
C GLU A 31 15.09 7.80 -6.98
N LEU A 32 13.75 7.81 -6.85
CA LEU A 32 13.06 7.11 -5.77
C LEU A 32 12.99 5.61 -6.06
N GLU A 33 13.14 4.81 -4.99
CA GLU A 33 12.99 3.35 -5.07
C GLU A 33 11.55 2.98 -5.49
N PRO A 34 11.36 1.95 -6.34
CA PRO A 34 10.03 1.53 -6.75
C PRO A 34 9.19 1.12 -5.53
N GLN A 35 7.97 1.65 -5.45
CA GLN A 35 7.04 1.38 -4.35
C GLN A 35 6.49 -0.06 -4.39
N SER A 36 6.33 -0.65 -5.57
CA SER A 36 5.84 -2.01 -5.74
C SER A 36 6.64 -2.78 -6.80
N ASN A 37 6.60 -4.12 -6.72
CA ASN A 37 7.25 -5.03 -7.65
C ASN A 37 6.29 -6.17 -8.06
N LYS A 38 5.43 -5.86 -9.04
CA LYS A 38 4.46 -6.81 -9.63
C LYS A 38 3.72 -7.62 -8.55
N PRO A 39 2.94 -6.96 -7.67
CA PRO A 39 2.28 -7.61 -6.53
C PRO A 39 1.28 -8.70 -6.94
N TYR A 40 0.71 -8.60 -8.14
CA TYR A 40 -0.17 -9.61 -8.74
C TYR A 40 0.53 -10.94 -9.10
N LEU A 41 1.85 -11.03 -9.00
CA LEU A 41 2.62 -12.28 -9.17
C LEU A 41 3.04 -12.91 -7.82
N ALA A 42 2.50 -12.44 -6.70
CA ALA A 42 2.84 -12.96 -5.39
C ALA A 42 2.32 -14.40 -5.21
N THR A 43 3.21 -15.32 -4.85
CA THR A 43 2.86 -16.74 -4.62
C THR A 43 2.59 -17.07 -3.17
N SER A 44 2.69 -16.09 -2.26
CA SER A 44 2.42 -16.26 -0.82
C SER A 44 2.26 -14.90 -0.14
N LEU A 45 1.62 -14.83 1.02
CA LEU A 45 1.41 -13.57 1.73
C LEU A 45 2.73 -12.94 2.16
N GLN A 46 3.70 -13.76 2.57
CA GLN A 46 5.04 -13.29 2.88
C GLN A 46 5.73 -12.64 1.66
N ASP A 47 5.52 -13.21 0.47
CA ASP A 47 6.09 -12.68 -0.78
C ASP A 47 5.40 -11.37 -1.19
N PHE A 48 4.07 -11.32 -1.06
CA PHE A 48 3.29 -10.10 -1.31
C PHE A 48 3.77 -8.95 -0.42
N TRP A 49 3.67 -9.09 0.91
CA TRP A 49 3.97 -8.02 1.85
C TRP A 49 5.46 -7.73 2.00
N GLY A 50 6.32 -8.76 1.89
CA GLY A 50 7.74 -8.61 2.17
C GLY A 50 8.60 -8.19 0.98
N ARG A 51 8.13 -8.39 -0.26
CA ARG A 51 8.97 -8.26 -1.46
C ARG A 51 8.29 -7.63 -2.68
N ARG A 52 6.98 -7.40 -2.64
CA ARG A 52 6.26 -6.93 -3.83
C ARG A 52 5.34 -5.75 -3.59
N TRP A 53 4.79 -5.60 -2.40
CA TRP A 53 3.89 -4.51 -2.07
C TRP A 53 4.54 -3.52 -1.11
N ASN A 54 4.45 -2.23 -1.44
CA ASN A 54 4.89 -1.11 -0.62
C ASN A 54 6.29 -1.31 0.00
N LEU A 55 7.29 -1.45 -0.86
CA LEU A 55 8.68 -1.77 -0.51
C LEU A 55 9.30 -0.72 0.42
N VAL A 56 8.94 0.55 0.26
CA VAL A 56 9.40 1.64 1.13
C VAL A 56 8.87 1.44 2.56
N VAL A 57 7.59 1.13 2.74
CA VAL A 57 7.06 0.85 4.09
C VAL A 57 7.72 -0.39 4.68
N SER A 58 7.92 -1.44 3.88
CA SER A 58 8.62 -2.65 4.31
C SER A 58 10.09 -2.40 4.69
N SER A 59 10.79 -1.51 3.97
CA SER A 59 12.18 -1.15 4.27
C SER A 59 12.31 -0.30 5.54
N ILE A 60 11.29 0.51 5.87
CA ILE A 60 11.22 1.28 7.12
C ILE A 60 10.85 0.39 8.31
N LEU A 61 9.80 -0.43 8.19
CA LEU A 61 9.30 -1.26 9.28
C LEU A 61 10.26 -2.39 9.67
N ARG A 62 11.09 -2.86 8.73
CA ARG A 62 12.04 -3.94 8.98
C ARG A 62 13.09 -3.60 10.05
N PRO A 63 13.87 -2.51 9.95
CA PRO A 63 14.80 -2.12 10.99
C PRO A 63 14.13 -1.51 12.22
N THR A 64 12.97 -0.87 12.09
CA THR A 64 12.33 -0.14 13.21
C THR A 64 11.49 -1.04 14.12
N ILE A 65 10.80 -2.04 13.57
CA ILE A 65 9.89 -2.91 14.32
C ILE A 65 10.31 -4.38 14.23
N TYR A 66 10.44 -4.92 13.01
CA TYR A 66 10.64 -6.35 12.83
C TYR A 66 11.94 -6.86 13.47
N ASN A 67 13.07 -6.22 13.17
CA ASN A 67 14.38 -6.64 13.66
C ASN A 67 14.49 -6.53 15.19
N PRO A 68 14.13 -5.40 15.84
CA PRO A 68 14.15 -5.30 17.30
C PRO A 68 13.22 -6.31 17.98
N VAL A 69 11.98 -6.45 17.52
CA VAL A 69 11.03 -7.41 18.11
C VAL A 69 11.52 -8.84 17.94
N LYS A 70 12.10 -9.18 16.79
CA LYS A 70 12.70 -10.50 16.58
C LYS A 70 13.88 -10.73 17.53
N GLN A 71 14.75 -9.74 17.74
CA GLN A 71 15.87 -9.83 18.67
C GLN A 71 15.42 -10.07 20.10
N ILE A 72 14.42 -9.32 20.57
CA ILE A 72 13.83 -9.51 21.90
C ILE A 72 13.17 -10.88 22.00
N SER A 73 12.45 -11.31 20.96
CA SER A 73 11.76 -12.60 20.95
C SER A 73 12.73 -13.78 21.01
N MET A 74 13.95 -13.64 20.48
CA MET A 74 15.00 -14.67 20.59
C MET A 74 15.50 -14.88 22.02
N LEU A 75 15.19 -13.98 22.96
CA LEU A 75 15.55 -14.15 24.38
C LEU A 75 14.67 -15.19 25.09
N VAL A 76 13.47 -15.46 24.54
CA VAL A 76 12.45 -16.32 25.16
C VAL A 76 12.09 -17.49 24.26
N LEU A 77 12.12 -17.30 22.94
CA LEU A 77 11.74 -18.29 21.93
C LEU A 77 12.96 -18.74 21.12
N ASP A 78 12.90 -19.97 20.59
CA ASP A 78 13.91 -20.43 19.64
C ASP A 78 14.02 -19.49 18.43
N ARG A 79 15.22 -19.42 17.86
CA ARG A 79 15.54 -18.59 16.69
C ARG A 79 14.59 -18.79 15.51
N LYS A 80 14.03 -20.01 15.36
CA LYS A 80 13.03 -20.33 14.34
C LYS A 80 11.71 -19.60 14.61
N TRP A 81 11.21 -19.66 15.84
CA TRP A 81 9.90 -19.12 16.24
C TRP A 81 9.91 -17.62 16.50
N ALA A 82 11.07 -17.03 16.80
CA ALA A 82 11.22 -15.59 17.03
C ALA A 82 10.74 -14.70 15.86
N ALA A 83 10.63 -15.25 14.65
CA ALA A 83 10.11 -14.53 13.49
C ALA A 83 8.58 -14.28 13.57
N VAL A 84 7.82 -15.18 14.20
CA VAL A 84 6.35 -15.14 14.28
C VAL A 84 5.85 -13.89 15.02
N PRO A 85 6.26 -13.61 16.28
CA PRO A 85 5.83 -12.40 16.98
C PRO A 85 6.32 -11.12 16.30
N ALA A 86 7.49 -11.15 15.65
CA ALA A 86 8.00 -10.01 14.89
C ALA A 86 7.13 -9.66 13.68
N VAL A 87 6.61 -10.66 12.95
CA VAL A 87 5.63 -10.44 11.88
C VAL A 87 4.37 -9.81 12.44
N VAL A 88 3.77 -10.42 13.47
CA VAL A 88 2.50 -9.91 14.05
C VAL A 88 2.65 -8.47 14.54
N ALA A 89 3.71 -8.16 15.29
CA ALA A 89 3.98 -6.81 15.78
C ALA A 89 4.15 -5.80 14.63
N THR A 90 4.85 -6.18 13.56
CA THR A 90 5.04 -5.32 12.39
C THR A 90 3.70 -4.96 11.73
N PHE A 91 2.81 -5.93 11.58
CA PHE A 91 1.48 -5.70 11.02
C PHE A 91 0.58 -4.87 11.93
N ILE A 92 0.63 -5.08 13.25
CA ILE A 92 -0.12 -4.25 14.20
C ILE A 92 0.31 -2.78 14.09
N VAL A 93 1.62 -2.52 14.13
CA VAL A 93 2.14 -1.15 14.01
C VAL A 93 1.75 -0.55 12.66
N SER A 94 1.88 -1.32 11.57
CA SER A 94 1.45 -0.88 10.25
C SER A 94 -0.05 -0.56 10.19
N GLY A 95 -0.89 -1.38 10.81
CA GLY A 95 -2.33 -1.17 10.89
C GLY A 95 -2.69 0.12 11.62
N LEU A 96 -2.07 0.38 12.76
CA LEU A 96 -2.25 1.62 13.52
C LEU A 96 -1.82 2.85 12.72
N MET A 97 -0.70 2.77 12.00
CA MET A 97 -0.27 3.87 11.13
C MET A 97 -1.25 4.11 9.99
N HIS A 98 -1.80 3.04 9.39
CA HIS A 98 -2.81 3.20 8.34
C HIS A 98 -4.14 3.73 8.88
N GLU A 99 -4.54 3.37 10.09
CA GLU A 99 -5.72 3.96 10.74
C GLU A 99 -5.54 5.48 10.92
N LEU A 100 -4.34 5.91 11.35
CA LEU A 100 -4.01 7.32 11.48
C LEU A 100 -4.01 8.05 10.13
N VAL A 101 -3.43 7.44 9.09
CA VAL A 101 -3.46 7.98 7.72
C VAL A 101 -4.90 8.11 7.23
N PHE A 102 -5.74 7.11 7.46
CA PHE A 102 -7.15 7.14 7.09
C PHE A 102 -7.92 8.21 7.87
N TYR A 103 -7.65 8.37 9.16
CA TYR A 103 -8.24 9.45 9.96
C TYR A 103 -7.94 10.83 9.35
N TYR A 104 -6.68 11.09 8.98
CA TYR A 104 -6.31 12.35 8.34
C TYR A 104 -6.89 12.50 6.93
N TYR A 105 -6.89 11.42 6.15
CA TYR A 105 -7.34 11.45 4.76
C TYR A 105 -8.86 11.60 4.64
N THR A 106 -9.61 10.89 5.48
CA THR A 106 -11.09 10.90 5.47
C THR A 106 -11.68 12.00 6.36
N CYS A 107 -10.90 12.54 7.30
CA CYS A 107 -11.37 13.43 8.38
C CYS A 107 -12.55 12.85 9.18
N CYS A 108 -12.72 11.53 9.19
CA CYS A 108 -13.79 10.82 9.87
C CYS A 108 -13.22 9.99 11.03
N SER A 109 -14.03 9.71 12.05
CA SER A 109 -13.58 8.89 13.19
C SER A 109 -13.10 7.50 12.75
N PRO A 110 -12.02 6.99 13.36
CA PRO A 110 -11.46 5.69 13.00
C PRO A 110 -12.46 4.57 13.29
N THR A 111 -12.66 3.69 12.32
CA THR A 111 -13.57 2.54 12.42
C THR A 111 -12.85 1.26 12.81
N TRP A 112 -11.52 1.27 12.81
CA TRP A 112 -10.63 0.15 13.10
C TRP A 112 -10.67 -0.99 12.07
N GLU A 113 -11.46 -0.86 11.01
CA GLU A 113 -11.57 -1.86 9.93
C GLU A 113 -10.22 -2.04 9.22
N VAL A 114 -9.50 -0.94 9.00
CA VAL A 114 -8.17 -0.96 8.37
C VAL A 114 -7.15 -1.60 9.30
N THR A 115 -7.19 -1.29 10.60
CA THR A 115 -6.35 -1.97 11.59
C THR A 115 -6.61 -3.48 11.59
N TRP A 116 -7.88 -3.91 11.54
CA TRP A 116 -8.24 -5.33 11.47
C TRP A 116 -7.78 -6.01 10.18
N PHE A 117 -7.79 -5.32 9.05
CA PHE A 117 -7.21 -5.81 7.80
C PHE A 117 -5.73 -6.19 7.99
N PHE A 118 -4.93 -5.30 8.59
CA PHE A 118 -3.52 -5.58 8.84
C PHE A 118 -3.31 -6.67 9.90
N ILE A 119 -4.10 -6.69 10.98
CA ILE A 119 -4.01 -7.75 11.99
C ILE A 119 -4.29 -9.12 11.38
N LEU A 120 -5.37 -9.24 10.60
CA LEU A 120 -5.72 -10.49 9.90
C LEU A 120 -4.58 -10.94 8.99
N HIS A 121 -4.05 -10.03 8.18
CA HIS A 121 -2.92 -10.32 7.28
C HIS A 121 -1.65 -10.69 8.04
N GLY A 122 -1.39 -10.05 9.18
CA GLY A 122 -0.27 -10.37 10.07
C GLY A 122 -0.37 -11.76 10.64
N ILE A 123 -1.54 -12.16 11.13
CA ILE A 123 -1.80 -13.51 11.63
C ILE A 123 -1.65 -14.54 10.51
N CYS A 124 -2.29 -14.33 9.35
CA CYS A 124 -2.19 -15.26 8.22
C CYS A 124 -0.75 -15.39 7.71
N THR A 125 0.00 -14.28 7.62
CA THR A 125 1.42 -14.30 7.23
C THR A 125 2.28 -15.02 8.28
N ALA A 126 2.01 -14.81 9.56
CA ALA A 126 2.73 -15.46 10.65
C ALA A 126 2.46 -16.98 10.67
N LEU A 127 1.22 -17.40 10.45
CA LEU A 127 0.84 -18.81 10.27
C LEU A 127 1.51 -19.42 9.04
N GLU A 128 1.55 -18.70 7.92
CA GLU A 128 2.25 -19.15 6.72
C GLU A 128 3.75 -19.34 6.95
N VAL A 129 4.39 -18.42 7.69
CA VAL A 129 5.80 -18.54 8.09
C VAL A 129 6.01 -19.74 9.01
N ALA A 130 5.17 -19.93 10.02
CA ALA A 130 5.23 -21.08 10.91
C ALA A 130 5.03 -22.40 10.16
N ALA A 131 4.07 -22.47 9.25
CA ALA A 131 3.80 -23.65 8.43
C ALA A 131 4.98 -23.98 7.52
N LYS A 132 5.57 -23.00 6.84
CA LYS A 132 6.78 -23.18 6.01
C LYS A 132 8.02 -23.60 6.82
N MET A 133 8.05 -23.31 8.12
CA MET A 133 9.12 -23.75 9.01
C MET A 133 8.92 -25.17 9.53
N ALA A 134 7.67 -25.60 9.69
CA ALA A 134 7.31 -26.92 10.20
C ALA A 134 7.15 -27.98 9.10
N LEU A 135 6.78 -27.56 7.89
CA LEU A 135 6.48 -28.41 6.75
C LEU A 135 7.37 -28.03 5.56
N ASP A 136 8.01 -29.02 4.93
CA ASP A 136 8.82 -28.82 3.73
C ASP A 136 7.97 -28.78 2.43
N TRP A 137 6.66 -28.63 2.57
CA TRP A 137 5.73 -28.63 1.45
C TRP A 137 5.64 -27.24 0.81
N ARG A 138 5.75 -27.18 -0.52
CA ARG A 138 5.52 -25.95 -1.30
C ARG A 138 4.37 -26.17 -2.28
N LEU A 139 3.36 -25.31 -2.21
CA LEU A 139 2.30 -25.27 -3.20
C LEU A 139 2.84 -24.79 -4.54
N HIS A 140 2.36 -25.40 -5.62
CA HIS A 140 2.74 -25.00 -6.97
C HIS A 140 2.34 -23.53 -7.23
N PRO A 141 3.20 -22.69 -7.84
CA PRO A 141 2.94 -21.26 -8.07
C PRO A 141 1.63 -20.96 -8.78
N ALA A 142 1.20 -21.84 -9.69
CA ALA A 142 -0.06 -21.69 -10.42
C ALA A 142 -1.31 -21.73 -9.51
N VAL A 143 -1.21 -22.34 -8.33
CA VAL A 143 -2.30 -22.43 -7.35
C VAL A 143 -2.11 -21.39 -6.24
N SER A 144 -0.88 -21.24 -5.74
CA SER A 144 -0.62 -20.34 -4.63
C SER A 144 -0.70 -18.85 -5.02
N CYS A 145 -0.40 -18.51 -6.28
CA CYS A 145 -0.55 -17.14 -6.79
C CYS A 145 -2.00 -16.66 -6.80
N PRO A 146 -2.95 -17.33 -7.50
CA PRO A 146 -4.34 -16.88 -7.48
C PRO A 146 -4.95 -16.94 -6.08
N LEU A 147 -4.56 -17.91 -5.24
CA LEU A 147 -5.00 -17.97 -3.85
C LEU A 147 -4.55 -16.74 -3.05
N THR A 148 -3.27 -16.37 -3.16
CA THR A 148 -2.70 -15.21 -2.45
C THR A 148 -3.34 -13.91 -2.94
N VAL A 149 -3.38 -13.70 -4.25
CA VAL A 149 -3.95 -12.49 -4.86
C VAL A 149 -5.45 -12.41 -4.59
N GLY A 150 -6.16 -13.53 -4.68
CA GLY A 150 -7.58 -13.62 -4.37
C GLY A 150 -7.87 -13.30 -2.90
N PHE A 151 -7.10 -13.86 -1.97
CA PHE A 151 -7.22 -13.55 -0.54
C PHE A 151 -7.04 -12.05 -0.29
N VAL A 152 -5.96 -11.45 -0.81
CA VAL A 152 -5.68 -10.02 -0.66
C VAL A 152 -6.79 -9.18 -1.29
N ALA A 153 -7.26 -9.52 -2.49
CA ALA A 153 -8.32 -8.77 -3.16
C ALA A 153 -9.63 -8.80 -2.37
N VAL A 154 -10.02 -9.98 -1.86
CA VAL A 154 -11.24 -10.14 -1.06
C VAL A 154 -11.16 -9.35 0.24
N THR A 155 -10.06 -9.45 0.99
CA THR A 155 -9.90 -8.73 2.24
C THR A 155 -9.78 -7.21 2.03
N THR A 156 -9.17 -6.76 0.94
CA THR A 156 -9.13 -5.33 0.57
C THR A 156 -10.54 -4.80 0.28
N VAL A 157 -11.34 -5.53 -0.50
CA VAL A 157 -12.74 -5.14 -0.78
C VAL A 157 -13.58 -5.14 0.50
N TRP A 158 -13.30 -6.05 1.43
CA TRP A 158 -14.09 -6.22 2.64
C TRP A 158 -13.75 -5.22 3.76
N LEU A 159 -12.46 -4.97 4.02
CA LEU A 159 -12.02 -4.24 5.22
C LEU A 159 -11.32 -2.91 4.92
N PHE A 160 -10.77 -2.75 3.71
CA PHE A 160 -9.96 -1.58 3.36
C PHE A 160 -10.73 -0.55 2.53
N VAL A 161 -11.56 -1.02 1.60
CA VAL A 161 -12.37 -0.19 0.70
C VAL A 161 -13.55 0.51 1.39
N PRO A 162 -14.34 -0.15 2.26
CA PRO A 162 -15.56 0.45 2.79
C PRO A 162 -15.39 1.76 3.57
N PRO A 163 -14.32 1.97 4.37
CA PRO A 163 -14.07 3.27 5.01
C PRO A 163 -13.95 4.42 4.01
N ILE A 164 -13.27 4.21 2.87
CA ILE A 164 -13.05 5.23 1.84
C ILE A 164 -14.37 5.61 1.17
N VAL A 165 -15.19 4.61 0.85
CA VAL A 165 -16.48 4.81 0.18
C VAL A 165 -17.47 5.52 1.12
N ARG A 166 -17.47 5.15 2.41
CA ARG A 166 -18.36 5.77 3.41
C ARG A 166 -18.04 7.24 3.66
N SER A 167 -16.77 7.62 3.61
CA SER A 167 -16.37 9.02 3.81
C SER A 167 -16.53 9.89 2.56
N GLY A 168 -16.86 9.29 1.39
CA GLY A 168 -16.95 10.00 0.11
C GLY A 168 -15.63 10.62 -0.35
N THR A 169 -14.50 10.16 0.21
CA THR A 169 -13.19 10.74 -0.07
C THR A 169 -12.71 10.44 -1.49
N ASP A 170 -13.19 9.36 -2.08
CA ASP A 170 -12.96 9.01 -3.48
C ASP A 170 -13.54 10.06 -4.44
N VAL A 171 -14.77 10.50 -4.20
CA VAL A 171 -15.42 11.55 -4.98
C VAL A 171 -14.72 12.90 -4.77
N ARG A 172 -14.37 13.20 -3.52
CA ARG A 172 -13.63 14.43 -3.18
C ARG A 172 -12.27 14.48 -3.86
N GLY A 173 -11.48 13.41 -3.78
CA GLY A 173 -10.16 13.31 -4.40
C GLY A 173 -10.25 13.44 -5.93
N PHE A 174 -11.24 12.82 -6.56
CA PHE A 174 -11.50 12.97 -7.99
C PHE A 174 -11.79 14.43 -8.37
N ASN A 175 -12.64 15.11 -7.61
CA ASN A 175 -12.97 16.52 -7.84
C ASN A 175 -11.75 17.44 -7.64
N GLU A 176 -10.90 17.18 -6.66
CA GLU A 176 -9.66 17.95 -6.44
C GLU A 176 -8.67 17.79 -7.61
N VAL A 177 -8.54 16.58 -8.16
CA VAL A 177 -7.73 16.33 -9.37
C VAL A 177 -8.31 17.05 -10.58
N LEU A 178 -9.63 17.01 -10.78
CA LEU A 178 -10.29 17.74 -11.87
C LEU A 178 -10.07 19.24 -11.75
N ALA A 179 -10.26 19.82 -10.56
CA ALA A 179 -10.04 21.23 -10.31
C ALA A 179 -8.58 21.65 -10.62
N LEU A 180 -7.60 20.81 -10.27
CA LEU A 180 -6.20 21.05 -10.61
C LEU A 180 -5.97 21.03 -12.13
N ILE A 181 -6.55 20.05 -12.84
CA ILE A 181 -6.44 19.95 -14.30
C ILE A 181 -7.06 21.18 -14.98
N GLU A 182 -8.24 21.62 -14.51
CA GLU A 182 -8.92 22.81 -15.02
C GLU A 182 -8.09 24.07 -14.79
N PHE A 183 -7.56 24.25 -13.58
CA PHE A 183 -6.66 25.36 -13.25
C PHE A 183 -5.41 25.40 -14.15
N LEU A 184 -4.75 24.24 -14.36
CA LEU A 184 -3.59 24.14 -15.23
C LEU A 184 -3.95 24.44 -16.70
N ARG A 185 -5.11 23.97 -17.16
CA ARG A 185 -5.63 24.22 -18.51
C ARG A 185 -5.92 25.71 -18.73
N GLU A 186 -6.53 26.38 -17.77
CA GLU A 186 -6.80 27.82 -17.84
C GLU A 186 -5.51 28.62 -17.88
N LYS A 187 -4.55 28.29 -17.01
CA LYS A 187 -3.24 28.96 -16.99
C LYS A 187 -2.48 28.76 -18.30
N PHE A 188 -2.52 27.56 -18.87
CA PHE A 188 -1.92 27.28 -20.17
C PHE A 188 -2.58 28.08 -21.31
N ARG A 189 -3.92 28.15 -21.35
CA ARG A 189 -4.65 28.98 -22.33
C ARG A 189 -4.31 30.46 -22.22
N SER A 190 -4.20 30.98 -20.99
CA SER A 190 -3.81 32.37 -20.73
C SER A 190 -2.41 32.67 -21.28
N ILE A 191 -1.42 31.80 -20.98
CA ILE A 191 -0.05 31.92 -21.48
C ILE A 191 -0.02 31.84 -23.01
N SER A 192 -0.74 30.89 -23.61
CA SER A 192 -0.83 30.76 -25.06
C SER A 192 -1.39 32.02 -25.72
N THR A 193 -2.44 32.62 -25.15
CA THR A 193 -3.05 33.86 -25.66
C THR A 193 -2.07 35.04 -25.56
N LEU A 194 -1.34 35.14 -24.44
CA LEU A 194 -0.31 36.17 -24.26
C LEU A 194 0.81 36.05 -25.30
N LEU A 195 1.31 34.84 -25.54
CA LEU A 195 2.35 34.57 -26.54
C LEU A 195 1.89 34.85 -27.98
N MET A 196 0.62 34.61 -28.30
CA MET A 196 0.05 34.90 -29.63
C MET A 196 -0.20 36.40 -29.86
N ASN A 197 -0.38 37.18 -28.79
CA ASN A 197 -0.53 38.63 -28.90
C ASN A 197 0.83 39.36 -29.01
N THR A 198 1.88 38.86 -28.37
CA THR A 198 3.23 39.42 -28.50
C THR A 198 3.91 39.08 -29.83
N SER A 199 3.49 38.04 -30.55
CA SER A 199 4.02 37.72 -31.88
C SER A 199 3.38 38.50 -33.04
N LYS A 200 2.35 39.31 -32.76
CA LYS A 200 1.66 40.18 -33.72
C LYS A 200 2.08 41.65 -33.65
N GLN A 201 3.02 42.00 -32.75
CA GLN A 201 3.72 43.29 -32.71
C GLN A 201 5.12 43.13 -33.31
#